data_AF-A0A0J1DJ28-F1
#
_entry.id   AF-A0A0J1DJ28-F1
#
_cell.length_a   1.000
_cell.length_b   1.000
_cell.length_c   1.000
_cell.angle_alpha   90.00
_cell.angle_beta   90.00
_cell.angle_gamma   90.00
#
_symmetry.space_group_name_H-M   'P 1'
#
loop_
_entity.id
_entity.type
_entity.pdbx_description
1 polymer ?
#
loop_
_entity_poly.entity_id
_entity_poly.type
_entity_poly.pdbx_seq_one_letter_code
_entity_poly.pdbx_strand_id
1 'polypeptide(L)'
;MIKNSRYDTVLNRSYSEMAAHYDTAIVPARVNHPQDKPNVEGTVNHTATWICAALRNEKFFSLQELNEAIFTKLEELNSKPFQKRRAV
;
A
#
# COMPACT_ATOMS: atom_id res chain seq x y z
N MET A 1 -19.22 -8.68 -14.90
CA MET A 1 -18.22 -7.88 -15.66
C MET A 1 -18.05 -6.56 -14.93
N ILE A 2 -16.94 -6.34 -14.23
CA ILE A 2 -16.66 -5.07 -13.55
C ILE A 2 -16.34 -4.05 -14.64
N LYS A 3 -17.24 -3.09 -14.87
CA LYS A 3 -16.98 -1.96 -15.78
C LYS A 3 -16.55 -0.78 -14.92
N ASN A 4 -15.37 -0.24 -15.22
CA ASN A 4 -14.83 0.94 -14.56
C ASN A 4 -14.92 2.10 -15.55
N SER A 5 -16.04 2.83 -15.54
CA SER A 5 -16.18 4.06 -16.32
C SER A 5 -15.82 5.26 -15.46
N ARG A 6 -15.45 6.39 -16.09
CA ARG A 6 -15.05 7.64 -15.41
C ARG A 6 -16.08 8.18 -14.40
N TYR A 7 -17.34 7.74 -14.49
CA TYR A 7 -18.47 8.21 -13.68
C TYR A 7 -19.31 7.07 -13.08
N ASP A 8 -19.01 5.81 -13.42
CA ASP A 8 -19.87 4.69 -13.09
C ASP A 8 -18.97 3.51 -12.73
N THR A 9 -18.67 3.40 -11.44
CA THR A 9 -17.90 2.27 -10.89
C THR A 9 -18.88 1.32 -10.24
N VAL A 10 -19.10 0.19 -10.92
CA VAL A 10 -19.85 -0.91 -10.33
C VAL A 10 -18.92 -1.63 -9.35
N LEU A 11 -19.03 -1.30 -8.07
CA LEU A 11 -18.36 -2.04 -6.99
C LEU A 11 -18.88 -3.48 -6.96
N ASN A 12 -17.98 -4.43 -6.72
CA ASN A 12 -18.39 -5.81 -6.44
C ASN A 12 -19.27 -5.81 -5.18
N ARG A 13 -20.34 -6.61 -5.20
CA ARG A 13 -21.30 -6.78 -4.09
C ARG A 13 -20.61 -6.90 -2.73
N SER A 14 -19.55 -7.71 -2.61
CA SER A 14 -18.84 -7.88 -1.34
C SER A 14 -18.20 -6.58 -0.82
N TYR A 15 -17.70 -5.72 -1.71
CA TYR A 15 -17.14 -4.42 -1.32
C TYR A 15 -18.23 -3.43 -0.91
N SER A 16 -19.39 -3.45 -1.57
CA SER A 16 -20.53 -2.61 -1.18
C SER A 16 -21.13 -3.02 0.17
N GLU A 17 -21.26 -4.31 0.43
CA GLU A 17 -21.72 -4.83 1.73
C GLU A 17 -20.73 -4.47 2.85
N MET A 18 -19.42 -4.57 2.59
CA MET A 18 -18.38 -4.13 3.52
C MET A 18 -18.44 -2.62 3.79
N ALA A 19 -18.57 -1.81 2.75
CA ALA A 19 -18.73 -0.35 2.86
C ALA A 19 -19.92 0.02 3.75
N ALA A 20 -21.07 -0.61 3.55
CA ALA A 20 -22.26 -0.39 4.35
C ALA A 20 -22.11 -0.86 5.80
N HIS A 21 -21.41 -1.98 6.03
CA HIS A 21 -21.18 -2.52 7.37
C HIS A 21 -20.28 -1.61 8.22
N TYR A 22 -19.23 -1.04 7.62
CA TYR A 22 -18.28 -0.17 8.30
C TYR A 22 -18.60 1.33 8.16
N ASP A 23 -19.79 1.69 7.65
CA ASP A 23 -20.17 3.08 7.35
C ASP A 23 -19.07 3.86 6.60
N THR A 24 -18.46 3.21 5.61
CA THR A 24 -17.27 3.70 4.89
C THR A 24 -17.59 3.93 3.42
N ALA A 25 -17.33 5.14 2.91
CA ALA A 25 -17.44 5.44 1.49
C ALA A 25 -16.22 4.91 0.71
N ILE A 26 -16.45 4.10 -0.31
CA ILE A 26 -15.40 3.64 -1.25
C ILE A 26 -15.42 4.53 -2.48
N VAL A 27 -14.38 5.34 -2.64
CA VAL A 27 -14.17 6.17 -3.83
C VAL A 27 -13.09 5.56 -4.71
N PRO A 28 -13.42 5.06 -5.91
CA PRO A 28 -12.45 4.46 -6.80
C PRO A 28 -11.53 5.53 -7.41
N ALA A 29 -10.22 5.28 -7.38
CA ALA A 29 -9.25 6.11 -8.07
C ALA A 29 -9.28 5.84 -9.59
N ARG A 30 -8.95 6.84 -10.41
CA ARG A 30 -8.89 6.70 -11.87
C ARG A 30 -7.83 5.68 -12.27
N VAL A 31 -8.19 4.86 -13.25
CA VAL A 31 -7.27 3.88 -13.86
C VAL A 31 -6.19 4.63 -14.65
N ASN A 32 -4.92 4.19 -14.54
CA ASN A 32 -3.74 4.69 -15.25
C ASN A 32 -3.31 6.15 -14.97
N HIS A 33 -3.93 6.85 -14.02
CA HIS A 33 -3.45 8.15 -13.58
C HIS A 33 -3.08 8.14 -12.09
N PRO A 34 -1.78 8.19 -11.74
CA PRO A 34 -1.28 8.19 -10.35
C PRO A 34 -1.63 9.47 -9.56
N GLN A 35 -2.49 10.35 -10.10
CA GLN A 35 -2.81 11.66 -9.54
C GLN A 35 -3.76 11.58 -8.34
N ASP A 36 -4.59 10.55 -8.25
CA ASP A 36 -5.63 10.47 -7.21
C ASP A 36 -5.12 9.83 -5.91
N LYS A 37 -3.91 9.26 -5.90
CA LYS A 37 -3.32 8.56 -4.74
C LYS A 37 -1.80 8.71 -4.59
N PRO A 38 -1.20 9.89 -4.84
CA PRO A 38 0.24 10.07 -4.85
C PRO A 38 0.88 9.74 -3.49
N ASN A 39 0.18 9.99 -2.38
CA ASN A 39 0.66 9.67 -1.04
C ASN A 39 0.83 8.16 -0.85
N VAL A 40 -0.15 7.36 -1.29
CA VAL A 40 -0.11 5.90 -1.14
C VAL A 40 1.01 5.32 -2.00
N GLU A 41 1.08 5.71 -3.28
CA GLU A 41 2.11 5.20 -4.19
C GLU A 41 3.52 5.58 -3.74
N GLY A 42 3.71 6.85 -3.32
CA GLY A 42 4.99 7.31 -2.78
C GLY A 42 5.41 6.56 -1.52
N THR A 43 4.46 6.31 -0.62
CA THR A 43 4.71 5.59 0.63
C THR A 43 5.04 4.12 0.35
N VAL A 44 4.25 3.43 -0.48
CA VAL A 44 4.50 2.03 -0.85
C VAL A 44 5.85 1.87 -1.52
N ASN A 45 6.19 2.75 -2.47
CA ASN A 45 7.48 2.72 -3.14
C ASN A 45 8.64 2.93 -2.15
N HIS A 46 8.50 3.89 -1.23
CA HIS A 46 9.50 4.15 -0.21
C HIS A 46 9.71 2.95 0.72
N THR A 47 8.62 2.40 1.27
CA THR A 47 8.65 1.24 2.15
C THR A 47 9.28 0.03 1.46
N ALA A 48 8.82 -0.30 0.25
CA ALA A 48 9.36 -1.43 -0.51
C ALA A 48 10.85 -1.25 -0.80
N THR A 49 11.25 -0.06 -1.26
CA THR A 49 12.67 0.25 -1.53
C THR A 49 13.52 0.10 -0.28
N TRP A 50 13.06 0.62 0.86
CA TRP A 50 13.80 0.57 2.11
C TRP A 50 13.97 -0.87 2.62
N ILE A 51 12.90 -1.66 2.62
CA ILE A 51 12.94 -3.07 3.06
C ILE A 51 13.84 -3.89 2.14
N CYS A 52 13.68 -3.78 0.82
CA CYS A 52 14.55 -4.46 -0.15
C CYS A 52 16.02 -4.06 0.03
N ALA A 53 16.30 -2.78 0.26
CA ALA A 53 17.66 -2.31 0.51
C ALA A 53 18.22 -2.86 1.82
N ALA A 54 17.41 -2.97 2.88
CA ALA A 54 17.83 -3.51 4.17
C ALA A 54 18.22 -4.99 4.08
N LEU A 55 17.43 -5.78 3.33
CA LEU A 55 17.61 -7.23 3.21
C LEU A 55 18.53 -7.66 2.05
N ARG A 56 19.08 -6.71 1.26
CA ARG A 56 19.78 -6.99 -0.01
C ARG A 56 20.99 -7.92 0.08
N ASN A 57 21.58 -8.06 1.27
CA ASN A 57 22.78 -8.88 1.51
C ASN A 57 22.46 -10.17 2.29
N GLU A 58 21.19 -10.40 2.61
CA GLU A 58 20.73 -11.58 3.32
C GLU A 58 20.30 -12.65 2.32
N LYS A 59 20.49 -13.92 2.69
CA LYS A 59 20.06 -15.07 1.89
C LYS A 59 19.02 -15.83 2.70
N PHE A 60 17.86 -16.05 2.10
CA PHE A 60 16.78 -16.80 2.69
C PHE A 60 16.65 -18.16 2.00
N PHE A 61 16.35 -19.19 2.75
CA PHE A 61 16.19 -20.56 2.25
C PHE A 61 14.71 -21.00 2.24
N SER A 62 13.82 -20.14 2.71
CA SER A 62 12.37 -20.33 2.62
C SER A 62 11.61 -19.01 2.48
N LEU A 63 10.39 -19.09 1.94
CA LEU A 63 9.49 -17.93 1.88
C LEU A 63 9.03 -17.48 3.28
N GLN A 64 8.93 -18.42 4.23
CA GLN A 64 8.54 -18.09 5.60
C GLN A 64 9.61 -17.21 6.27
N GLU A 65 10.87 -17.60 6.17
CA GLU A 65 12.01 -16.83 6.69
C GLU A 65 12.09 -15.42 6.08
N LEU A 66 11.89 -15.33 4.76
CA LEU A 66 11.81 -14.04 4.07
C LEU A 66 10.64 -13.18 4.60
N ASN A 67 9.46 -13.76 4.78
CA ASN A 67 8.30 -13.03 5.30
C ASN A 67 8.55 -12.52 6.72
N GLU A 68 9.14 -13.34 7.60
CA GLU A 68 9.51 -12.94 8.96
C GLU A 68 10.51 -11.77 8.97
N ALA A 69 11.51 -11.81 8.09
CA ALA A 69 12.47 -10.72 7.92
C ALA A 69 11.81 -9.44 7.40
N ILE A 70 10.90 -9.55 6.41
CA ILE A 70 10.12 -8.43 5.90
C ILE A 70 9.27 -7.79 7.01
N PHE A 71 8.57 -8.59 7.82
CA PHE A 71 7.76 -8.08 8.93
C PHE A 71 8.63 -7.37 9.97
N THR A 72 9.79 -7.92 10.30
CA THR A 72 10.74 -7.29 11.22
C THR A 72 11.17 -5.92 10.69
N LYS A 73 11.53 -5.82 9.41
CA LYS A 73 11.91 -4.55 8.77
C LYS A 73 10.74 -3.57 8.65
N LEU A 74 9.53 -4.06 8.43
CA LEU A 74 8.33 -3.22 8.41
C LEU A 74 8.05 -2.59 9.78
N GLU A 75 8.15 -3.36 10.86
CA GLU A 75 8.03 -2.86 12.24
C GLU A 75 9.14 -1.85 12.59
N GLU A 76 10.39 -2.12 12.20
CA GLU A 76 11.50 -1.17 12.33
C GLU A 76 11.24 0.15 11.58
N LEU A 77 10.60 0.09 10.41
CA LEU A 77 10.27 1.29 9.63
C LEU A 77 9.13 2.07 10.27
N ASN A 78 8.05 1.39 10.69
CA ASN A 78 6.86 2.02 11.28
C ASN A 78 7.12 2.61 12.68
N SER A 79 8.04 2.03 13.44
CA SER A 79 8.42 2.51 14.78
C SER A 79 9.34 3.74 14.76
N LYS A 80 9.88 4.12 13.59
CA LYS A 80 10.70 5.33 13.49
C LYS A 80 9.86 6.58 13.69
N PRO A 81 10.36 7.56 14.45
CA PRO A 81 9.66 8.83 14.61
C PRO A 81 9.51 9.51 13.25
N PHE A 82 8.36 10.15 13.05
CA PHE A 82 8.08 10.88 11.82
C PHE A 82 9.14 11.97 11.57
N GLN A 83 9.82 11.89 10.43
CA GLN A 83 10.77 12.90 10.00
C GLN A 83 10.13 13.78 8.93
N LYS A 84 9.86 15.05 9.25
CA LYS A 84 9.47 16.02 8.22
C LYS A 84 10.64 16.19 7.25
N ARG A 85 10.35 16.05 5.94
CA ARG A 85 11.28 16.55 4.92
C ARG A 85 11.44 18.05 5.15
N ARG A 86 12.69 18.51 5.27
CA ARG A 86 13.01 19.94 5.30
C ARG A 86 12.43 20.54 4.01
N ALA A 87 11.60 21.57 4.13
CA ALA A 87 11.14 22.30 2.96
C ALA A 87 12.39 22.93 2.30
N VAL A 88 12.63 22.56 1.04
CA VAL A 88 13.67 23.15 0.19
C VAL A 88 12.98 24.10 -0.78
#